data_AF-A0A916DU86-F1
#
_entry.id   AF-A0A916DU86-F1
#
_cell.length_a   1.000
_cell.length_b   1.000
_cell.length_c   1.000
_cell.angle_alpha   90.00
_cell.angle_beta   90.00
_cell.angle_gamma   90.00
#
_symmetry.space_group_name_H-M   'P 1'
#
loop_
_entity.id
_entity.type
_entity.pdbx_description
1 polymer ?
#
loop_
_entity_poly.entity_id
_entity_poly.type
_entity_poly.pdbx_seq_one_letter_code
_entity_poly.pdbx_strand_id
1 'polypeptide(L)'
;MTYAELEREFATWAQAQADMRAAIVVGSRARIDPPPDEWSDLDLIVFTTDMEKYAADRGWLDRFGPVTIAVLEHSRRGDAEWLIVYDNGCKFDVLLAPVKDSG
;
A
#
# COMPACT_ATOMS: atom_id res chain seq x y z
N MET A 1 -3.83 -6.22 -14.63
CA MET A 1 -4.39 -5.39 -13.55
C MET A 1 -4.40 -3.92 -14.00
N THR A 2 -5.42 -3.17 -13.64
CA THR A 2 -5.48 -1.70 -13.73
C THR A 2 -5.40 -1.10 -12.32
N TYR A 3 -5.19 0.21 -12.19
CA TYR A 3 -5.20 0.85 -10.86
C TYR A 3 -6.54 0.70 -10.12
N ALA A 4 -7.67 0.79 -10.82
CA ALA A 4 -8.99 0.57 -10.23
C ALA A 4 -9.18 -0.88 -9.74
N GLU A 5 -8.58 -1.85 -10.44
CA GLU A 5 -8.55 -3.24 -9.98
C GLU A 5 -7.65 -3.39 -8.75
N LEU A 6 -6.43 -2.82 -8.79
CA LEU A 6 -5.49 -2.84 -7.65
C LEU A 6 -6.12 -2.25 -6.38
N GLU A 7 -6.74 -1.07 -6.48
CA GLU A 7 -7.43 -0.41 -5.36
C GLU A 7 -8.53 -1.29 -4.78
N ARG A 8 -9.35 -1.90 -5.64
CA ARG A 8 -10.47 -2.75 -5.21
C ARG A 8 -9.98 -4.05 -4.56
N GLU A 9 -9.00 -4.73 -5.15
CA GLU A 9 -8.44 -5.96 -4.59
C GLU A 9 -7.73 -5.69 -3.26
N PHE A 10 -6.96 -4.60 -3.18
CA PHE A 10 -6.34 -4.14 -1.94
C PHE A 10 -7.39 -3.85 -0.87
N ALA A 11 -8.42 -3.05 -1.18
CA ALA A 11 -9.47 -2.69 -0.23
C ALA A 11 -10.18 -3.94 0.31
N THR A 12 -10.51 -4.90 -0.57
CA THR A 12 -11.15 -6.16 -0.19
C THR A 12 -10.26 -6.98 0.75
N TRP A 13 -8.98 -7.10 0.43
CA TRP A 13 -8.01 -7.81 1.26
C TRP A 13 -7.79 -7.15 2.63
N ALA A 14 -7.62 -5.82 2.64
CA ALA A 14 -7.35 -5.03 3.82
C ALA A 14 -8.51 -5.08 4.82
N GLN A 15 -9.76 -5.06 4.34
CA GLN A 15 -10.96 -5.22 5.18
C GLN A 15 -11.03 -6.56 5.90
N ALA A 16 -10.36 -7.59 5.38
CA ALA A 16 -10.29 -8.91 6.02
C ALA A 16 -9.17 -9.01 7.09
N GLN A 17 -8.31 -8.00 7.22
CA GLN A 17 -7.22 -8.00 8.20
C GLN A 17 -7.69 -7.34 9.51
N ALA A 18 -7.82 -8.13 10.58
CA ALA A 18 -8.30 -7.64 11.87
C ALA A 18 -7.37 -6.58 12.53
N ASP A 19 -6.12 -6.54 12.09
CA ASP A 19 -5.05 -5.65 12.53
C ASP A 19 -4.91 -4.39 11.66
N MET A 20 -5.62 -4.28 10.55
CA MET A 20 -5.69 -3.04 9.76
C MET A 20 -6.85 -2.17 10.25
N ARG A 21 -6.54 -0.90 10.55
CA ARG A 21 -7.51 0.06 11.08
C ARG A 21 -8.01 1.03 10.02
N ALA A 22 -7.15 1.43 9.10
CA ALA A 22 -7.50 2.29 7.97
C ALA A 22 -6.49 2.16 6.83
N ALA A 23 -6.91 2.50 5.62
CA ALA A 23 -6.02 2.77 4.49
C ALA A 23 -6.50 4.05 3.81
N ILE A 24 -5.56 4.95 3.49
CA ILE A 24 -5.86 6.25 2.89
C ILE A 24 -5.06 6.39 1.61
N VAL A 25 -5.75 6.68 0.50
CA VAL A 25 -5.10 7.07 -0.77
C VAL A 25 -4.56 8.48 -0.63
N VAL A 26 -3.28 8.65 -0.97
CA VAL A 26 -2.58 9.94 -1.00
C VAL A 26 -1.99 10.18 -2.40
N GLY A 27 -1.19 11.23 -2.56
CA GLY A 27 -0.53 11.50 -3.85
C GLY A 27 -1.46 12.03 -4.94
N SER A 28 -1.10 11.83 -6.21
CA SER A 28 -1.88 12.35 -7.35
C SER A 28 -3.26 11.73 -7.46
N ARG A 29 -3.44 10.48 -7.04
CA ARG A 29 -4.76 9.81 -7.05
C ARG A 29 -5.76 10.35 -6.06
N ALA A 30 -5.30 11.06 -5.03
CA ALA A 30 -6.18 11.75 -4.09
C ALA A 30 -6.54 13.19 -4.55
N ARG A 31 -5.89 13.72 -5.61
CA ARG A 31 -6.10 15.08 -6.10
C ARG A 31 -7.22 15.13 -7.14
N ILE A 32 -8.03 16.20 -7.08
CA ILE A 32 -9.12 16.46 -8.05
C ILE A 32 -8.61 17.25 -9.25
N ASP A 33 -7.67 18.19 -9.03
CA ASP A 33 -7.15 19.07 -10.08
C ASP A 33 -5.63 19.30 -9.93
N PRO A 34 -4.81 18.88 -10.92
CA PRO A 34 -5.19 18.05 -12.05
C PRO A 34 -5.56 16.62 -11.59
N PRO A 35 -6.47 15.93 -12.32
CA PRO A 35 -6.74 14.53 -12.05
C PRO A 35 -5.49 13.66 -12.32
N PRO A 36 -5.40 12.46 -11.70
CA PRO A 36 -4.33 11.52 -12.00
C PRO A 36 -4.36 11.08 -13.48
N ASP A 37 -3.19 10.85 -14.05
CA ASP A 37 -3.01 10.31 -15.39
C ASP A 37 -2.63 8.81 -15.36
N GLU A 38 -2.41 8.23 -16.54
CA GLU A 38 -2.03 6.82 -16.69
C GLU A 38 -0.66 6.47 -16.08
N TRP A 39 0.21 7.47 -15.88
CA TRP A 39 1.57 7.33 -15.37
C TRP A 39 1.67 7.54 -13.87
N SER A 40 0.62 8.05 -13.25
CA SER A 40 0.57 8.26 -11.81
C SER A 40 0.64 6.91 -11.09
N ASP A 41 1.21 6.88 -9.89
CA ASP A 41 1.30 5.70 -9.01
C ASP A 41 0.12 5.61 -8.03
N LEU A 42 -0.08 4.46 -7.37
CA LEU A 42 -0.98 4.34 -6.23
C LEU A 42 -0.20 4.45 -4.92
N ASP A 43 -0.38 5.55 -4.20
CA ASP A 43 0.23 5.78 -2.90
C ASP A 43 -0.79 5.56 -1.78
N LEU A 44 -0.47 4.67 -0.82
CA LEU A 44 -1.31 4.42 0.36
C LEU A 44 -0.56 4.68 1.66
N ILE A 45 -1.28 5.22 2.64
CA ILE A 45 -0.92 5.11 4.05
C ILE A 45 -1.85 4.07 4.69
N VAL A 46 -1.29 2.99 5.22
CA VAL A 46 -1.99 1.91 5.90
C VAL A 46 -1.71 1.99 7.39
N PHE A 47 -2.76 2.18 8.17
CA PHE A 47 -2.70 2.22 9.62
C PHE A 47 -2.96 0.82 10.18
N THR A 48 -1.98 0.25 10.87
CA THR A 48 -2.06 -1.12 11.40
C THR A 48 -1.51 -1.25 12.81
N THR A 49 -2.07 -2.18 13.59
CA THR A 49 -1.56 -2.54 14.92
C THR A 49 -0.38 -3.53 14.86
N ASP A 50 -0.11 -4.13 13.71
CA ASP A 50 0.97 -5.10 13.50
C ASP A 50 1.78 -4.76 12.24
N MET A 51 2.54 -3.68 12.32
CA MET A 51 3.39 -3.23 11.21
C MET A 51 4.47 -4.26 10.86
N GLU A 52 5.06 -4.91 11.86
CA GLU A 52 6.18 -5.84 11.68
C GLU A 52 5.75 -7.05 10.84
N LYS A 53 4.53 -7.57 11.02
CA LYS A 53 3.96 -8.63 10.17
C LYS A 53 4.02 -8.30 8.68
N TYR A 54 3.68 -7.08 8.27
CA TYR A 54 3.66 -6.68 6.85
C TYR A 54 5.01 -6.20 6.32
N ALA A 55 5.90 -5.74 7.21
CA ALA A 55 7.26 -5.36 6.86
C ALA A 55 8.18 -6.61 6.73
N ALA A 56 7.98 -7.63 7.56
CA ALA A 56 8.83 -8.82 7.60
C ALA A 56 8.60 -9.79 6.43
N ASP A 57 7.38 -9.83 5.89
CA ASP A 57 7.02 -10.71 4.78
C ASP A 57 6.40 -9.92 3.63
N ARG A 58 7.06 -9.96 2.47
CA ARG A 58 6.55 -9.33 1.24
C ARG A 58 5.44 -10.13 0.56
N GLY A 59 5.17 -11.37 0.99
CA GLY A 59 4.27 -12.31 0.30
C GLY A 59 2.82 -11.85 0.19
N TRP A 60 2.39 -10.86 0.99
CA TRP A 60 1.07 -10.25 0.82
C TRP A 60 0.98 -9.36 -0.44
N LEU A 61 2.10 -8.87 -0.97
CA LEU A 61 2.14 -8.05 -2.19
C LEU A 61 1.86 -8.88 -3.45
N ASP A 62 2.29 -10.15 -3.45
CA ASP A 62 2.09 -11.07 -4.59
C ASP A 62 0.61 -11.38 -4.86
N ARG A 63 -0.28 -11.01 -3.93
CA ARG A 63 -1.74 -11.20 -4.04
C ARG A 63 -2.37 -10.34 -5.12
N PHE A 64 -1.78 -9.17 -5.40
CA PHE A 64 -2.35 -8.20 -6.32
C PHE A 64 -1.81 -8.38 -7.75
N GLY A 65 -0.70 -9.08 -7.90
CA GLY A 65 -0.14 -9.43 -9.19
C GLY A 65 1.32 -9.87 -9.07
N PRO A 66 1.94 -10.30 -10.18
CA PRO A 66 3.34 -10.66 -10.20
C PRO A 66 4.23 -9.44 -9.92
N VAL A 67 4.98 -9.49 -8.82
CA VAL A 67 5.89 -8.42 -8.40
C VAL A 67 7.20 -8.51 -9.21
N THR A 68 7.56 -7.42 -9.89
CA THR A 68 8.85 -7.29 -10.59
C THR A 68 9.91 -6.65 -9.69
N ILE A 69 9.54 -5.59 -8.96
CA ILE A 69 10.41 -4.89 -8.02
C ILE A 69 9.64 -4.73 -6.71
N ALA A 70 10.29 -5.01 -5.59
CA ALA A 70 9.81 -4.65 -4.25
C ALA A 70 11.00 -4.24 -3.38
N VAL A 71 10.95 -3.04 -2.84
CA VAL A 71 11.96 -2.49 -1.92
C VAL A 71 11.25 -2.09 -0.64
N LEU A 72 11.82 -2.49 0.49
CA LEU A 72 11.39 -2.03 1.81
C LEU A 72 12.32 -0.93 2.28
N GLU A 73 11.75 0.24 2.55
CA GLU A 73 12.44 1.35 3.19
C GLU A 73 11.91 1.57 4.60
N HIS A 74 12.75 2.15 5.46
CA HIS A 74 12.35 2.55 6.80
C HIS A 74 12.58 4.05 6.98
N SER A 75 11.54 4.75 7.43
CA SER A 75 11.63 6.15 7.81
C SER A 75 12.51 6.30 9.05
N ARG A 76 13.03 7.51 9.30
CA ARG A 76 13.77 7.80 10.54
C ARG A 76 12.93 7.61 11.81
N ARG A 77 11.60 7.59 11.69
CA ARG A 77 10.67 7.33 12.80
C ARG A 77 10.36 5.85 12.99
N GLY A 78 10.84 4.99 12.10
CA GLY A 78 10.63 3.54 12.15
C GLY A 78 9.45 3.04 11.31
N ASP A 79 8.67 3.94 10.69
CA ASP A 79 7.62 3.57 9.74
C ASP A 79 8.23 2.79 8.57
N ALA A 80 7.53 1.77 8.08
CA ALA A 80 8.01 0.92 6.99
C ALA A 80 7.26 1.27 5.69
N GLU A 81 7.97 1.42 4.58
CA GLU A 81 7.37 1.73 3.28
C GLU A 81 7.81 0.70 2.25
N TRP A 82 6.84 0.06 1.61
CA TRP A 82 7.10 -0.78 0.45
C TRP A 82 6.95 0.06 -0.82
N LEU A 83 7.94 -0.03 -1.71
CA LEU A 83 7.91 0.51 -3.07
C LEU A 83 7.83 -0.67 -4.05
N ILE A 84 6.71 -0.80 -4.75
CA ILE A 84 6.40 -1.98 -5.58
C ILE A 84 6.18 -1.58 -7.04
N VAL A 85 6.74 -2.37 -7.96
CA VAL A 85 6.38 -2.35 -9.38
C VAL A 85 5.94 -3.75 -9.80
N TYR A 86 4.72 -3.87 -10.32
CA TYR A 86 4.17 -5.10 -10.88
C TYR A 86 4.61 -5.30 -12.34
N ASP A 87 4.51 -6.53 -12.85
CA ASP A 87 4.90 -6.93 -14.22
C ASP A 87 4.22 -6.13 -15.35
N ASN A 88 3.02 -5.66 -15.10
CA ASN A 88 2.25 -4.81 -16.01
C ASN A 88 2.62 -3.32 -15.94
N GLY A 89 3.61 -2.95 -15.11
CA GLY A 89 4.09 -1.58 -14.93
C GLY A 89 3.33 -0.74 -13.91
N CYS A 90 2.26 -1.26 -13.26
CA CYS A 90 1.61 -0.53 -12.17
C CYS A 90 2.57 -0.37 -10.99
N LYS A 91 2.69 0.85 -10.47
CA LYS A 91 3.48 1.16 -9.28
C LYS A 91 2.58 1.39 -8.07
N PHE A 92 2.97 0.79 -6.96
CA PHE A 92 2.20 0.76 -5.73
C PHE A 92 3.14 1.03 -4.57
N ASP A 93 2.92 2.13 -3.87
CA ASP A 93 3.73 2.53 -2.73
C ASP A 93 2.86 2.47 -1.47
N VAL A 94 3.33 1.77 -0.43
CA VAL A 94 2.55 1.50 0.78
C VAL A 94 3.36 1.84 2.02
N LEU A 95 3.02 2.96 2.63
CA LEU A 95 3.52 3.34 3.95
C LEU A 95 2.70 2.64 5.04
N LEU A 96 3.34 1.78 5.81
CA LEU A 96 2.81 1.15 7.01
C LEU A 96 3.03 2.06 8.22
N ALA A 97 1.95 2.66 8.70
CA ALA A 97 1.92 3.52 9.88
C ALA A 97 1.44 2.72 11.10
N PRO A 98 2.26 2.57 12.16
CA PRO A 98 1.84 1.85 13.35
C PRO A 98 0.80 2.66 14.13
N VAL A 99 -0.27 2.00 14.57
CA VAL A 99 -1.26 2.56 15.50
C VAL A 99 -1.35 1.71 16.75
N LYS A 100 -1.52 2.38 17.90
CA LYS A 100 -1.78 1.68 19.16
C LYS A 100 -3.26 1.35 19.24
N ASP A 101 -3.58 0.15 19.71
CA ASP A 101 -4.94 -0.12 20.13
C ASP A 101 -5.27 0.74 21.36
N SER A 102 -6.38 1.48 21.25
CA SER A 102 -7.04 2.11 22.39
C SER A 102 -7.69 0.98 23.19
N GLY A 103 -6.93 0.33 24.07
CA GLY A 103 -7.46 -0.65 25.01
C GLY A 103 -8.58 -0.08 25.90
#